data_AF-A0AAD2HAA9-F1
#
_entry.id   AF-A0AAD2HAA9-F1
#
_cell.length_a   1.000
_cell.length_b   1.000
_cell.length_c   1.000
_cell.angle_alpha   90.00
_cell.angle_beta   90.00
_cell.angle_gamma   90.00
#
_symmetry.space_group_name_H-M   'P 1'
#
loop_
_entity.id
_entity.type
_entity.pdbx_description
1 polymer ?
#
loop_
_entity_poly.entity_id
_entity_poly.type
_entity_poly.pdbx_seq_one_letter_code
_entity_poly.pdbx_strand_id
1 'polypeptide(L)'
;MFYYPRQQGGYGGYGAHDPYAVARQRELQRQQLLAQERERQRLAHIQRQRQYEALERERLSHQYSPYGPSTDQYDPDYEENEDEDDSEVYQYLTPRQRAMMQAKRRQLVMEDQRRVSFPASLQHSRGDADEDSQAQVQAQRQADAQRQRAASQSPQRPTVPEDASIPIPSDAAPMTSPETTPSPPPHLSPTASTSSSKTTFSAEQREEAASTIQRAFRVYRALRTISDFEMRFEAIRREFCPPTTLEYIVDGQVVSVPVPQVLSAIRSDAVPSDDVEQEAARTPKLAYTAPSRPIHGHLDALSKLLIALDGVESFGDKHVRERRKSVVGRVEQEARAVEIWVRDVWASQLQSDVTQEEDEVRDMVVDPAHSAEDQEDEDDDAEFVTPPGTPATEPLPLVGDDDFVMI
;
A
#
# COMPACT_ATOMS: atom_id res chain seq x y z
N MET A 1 -59.70 102.35 -8.74
CA MET A 1 -59.74 101.07 -8.00
C MET A 1 -59.08 100.04 -8.91
N PHE A 2 -57.77 99.80 -8.73
CA PHE A 2 -56.98 98.96 -9.63
C PHE A 2 -56.59 97.68 -8.88
N TYR A 3 -57.07 96.53 -9.37
CA TYR A 3 -56.74 95.19 -8.89
C TYR A 3 -55.45 94.72 -9.58
N TYR A 4 -54.41 94.43 -8.80
CA TYR A 4 -53.22 93.73 -9.29
C TYR A 4 -53.37 92.21 -9.03
N PRO A 5 -53.13 91.35 -10.03
CA PRO A 5 -53.11 89.90 -9.84
C PRO A 5 -51.85 89.48 -9.10
N ARG A 6 -52.05 88.77 -7.98
CA ARG A 6 -51.01 88.17 -7.14
C ARG A 6 -50.35 87.03 -7.90
N GLN A 7 -49.13 87.24 -8.42
CA GLN A 7 -48.31 86.16 -8.94
C GLN A 7 -47.98 85.17 -7.81
N GLN A 8 -48.44 83.94 -7.94
CA GLN A 8 -47.95 82.82 -7.13
C GLN A 8 -46.58 82.43 -7.69
N GLY A 9 -45.51 82.81 -6.99
CA GLY A 9 -44.17 82.34 -7.27
C GLY A 9 -44.11 80.83 -7.05
N GLY A 10 -44.11 80.07 -8.14
CA GLY A 10 -43.77 78.66 -8.12
C GLY A 10 -42.30 78.53 -7.71
N TYR A 11 -42.07 78.09 -6.47
CA TYR A 11 -40.78 77.54 -6.08
C TYR A 11 -40.58 76.26 -6.91
N GLY A 12 -39.90 76.41 -8.05
CA GLY A 12 -39.35 75.28 -8.78
C GLY A 12 -38.45 74.53 -7.82
N GLY A 13 -38.94 73.37 -7.34
CA GLY A 13 -38.16 72.48 -6.50
C GLY A 13 -36.92 72.08 -7.28
N TYR A 14 -35.78 72.67 -6.90
CA TYR A 14 -34.48 72.14 -7.28
C TYR A 14 -34.48 70.70 -6.79
N GLY A 15 -34.71 69.77 -7.71
CA GLY A 15 -34.54 68.34 -7.45
C GLY A 15 -33.11 68.16 -7.00
N ALA A 16 -32.94 68.09 -5.68
CA ALA A 16 -31.66 67.85 -5.05
C ALA A 16 -31.17 66.51 -5.60
N HIS A 17 -30.26 66.60 -6.57
CA HIS A 17 -29.69 65.46 -7.24
C HIS A 17 -28.83 64.77 -6.18
N ASP A 18 -29.41 63.79 -5.47
CA ASP A 18 -28.75 63.09 -4.37
C ASP A 18 -27.50 62.39 -4.93
N PRO A 19 -26.29 62.91 -4.69
CA PRO A 19 -25.07 62.31 -5.25
C PRO A 19 -24.82 60.92 -4.66
N TYR A 20 -25.45 60.59 -3.52
CA TYR A 20 -25.36 59.28 -2.89
C TYR A 20 -26.24 58.23 -3.59
N ALA A 21 -27.28 58.64 -4.34
CA ALA A 21 -28.10 57.70 -5.11
C ALA A 21 -27.29 57.03 -6.22
N VAL A 22 -26.47 57.81 -6.94
CA VAL A 22 -25.59 57.29 -8.01
C VAL A 22 -24.48 56.41 -7.43
N ALA A 23 -23.91 56.79 -6.28
CA ALA A 23 -22.88 55.98 -5.60
C ALA A 23 -23.43 54.62 -5.14
N ARG A 24 -24.62 54.59 -4.52
CA ARG A 24 -25.30 53.34 -4.12
C ARG A 24 -25.60 52.44 -5.32
N GLN A 25 -26.03 53.02 -6.45
CA GLN A 25 -26.31 52.25 -7.66
C GLN A 25 -25.04 51.60 -8.23
N ARG A 26 -23.90 52.31 -8.23
CA ARG A 26 -22.59 51.74 -8.64
C ARG A 26 -22.11 50.65 -7.70
N GLU A 27 -22.32 50.82 -6.40
CA GLU A 27 -21.95 49.81 -5.40
C GLU A 27 -22.79 48.54 -5.56
N LEU A 28 -24.10 48.66 -5.78
CA LEU A 28 -24.98 47.52 -6.09
C LEU A 28 -24.55 46.81 -7.38
N GLN A 29 -24.22 47.54 -8.44
CA GLN A 29 -23.69 46.93 -9.67
C GLN A 29 -22.37 46.18 -9.42
N ARG A 30 -21.46 46.75 -8.61
CA ARG A 30 -20.21 46.09 -8.24
C ARG A 30 -20.45 44.82 -7.42
N GLN A 31 -21.40 44.85 -6.49
CA GLN A 31 -21.78 43.65 -5.71
C GLN A 31 -22.39 42.56 -6.59
N GLN A 32 -23.26 42.93 -7.55
CA GLN A 32 -23.82 41.98 -8.52
C GLN A 32 -22.73 41.32 -9.38
N LEU A 33 -21.76 42.09 -9.87
CA LEU A 33 -20.63 41.54 -10.63
C LEU A 33 -19.79 40.57 -9.80
N LEU A 34 -19.48 40.92 -8.54
CA LEU A 34 -18.74 40.02 -7.64
C LEU A 34 -19.53 38.74 -7.31
N ALA A 35 -20.85 38.83 -7.18
CA ALA A 35 -21.70 37.66 -6.97
C ALA A 35 -21.68 36.74 -8.19
N GLN A 36 -21.83 37.28 -9.40
CA GLN A 36 -21.71 36.51 -10.65
C GLN A 36 -20.33 35.87 -10.80
N GLU A 37 -19.26 36.57 -10.42
CA GLU A 37 -17.91 36.01 -10.50
C GLU A 37 -17.73 34.83 -9.54
N ARG A 38 -18.23 34.93 -8.29
CA ARG A 38 -18.22 33.81 -7.33
C ARG A 38 -19.01 32.62 -7.85
N GLU A 39 -20.17 32.86 -8.46
CA GLU A 39 -20.98 31.80 -9.06
C GLU A 39 -20.24 31.11 -10.21
N ARG A 40 -19.58 31.89 -11.08
CA ARG A 40 -18.75 31.36 -12.16
C ARG A 40 -17.58 30.52 -11.63
N GLN A 41 -16.94 30.96 -10.56
CA GLN A 41 -15.88 30.20 -9.89
C GLN A 41 -16.41 28.90 -9.27
N ARG A 42 -17.59 28.93 -8.64
CA ARG A 42 -18.25 27.74 -8.08
C ARG A 42 -18.58 26.72 -9.17
N LEU A 43 -19.13 27.15 -10.30
CA LEU A 43 -19.42 26.28 -11.44
C LEU A 43 -18.14 25.68 -12.06
N ALA A 44 -17.09 26.49 -12.21
CA ALA A 44 -15.79 26.01 -12.70
C ALA A 44 -15.17 24.97 -11.76
N HIS A 45 -15.31 25.14 -10.45
CA HIS A 45 -14.85 24.17 -9.45
C HIS A 45 -15.63 22.85 -9.56
N ILE A 46 -16.96 22.90 -9.66
CA ILE A 46 -17.82 21.71 -9.85
C ILE A 46 -17.45 20.99 -11.15
N GLN A 47 -17.20 21.72 -12.24
CA GLN A 47 -16.82 21.12 -13.52
C GLN A 47 -15.46 20.42 -13.43
N ARG A 48 -14.49 21.02 -12.75
CA ARG A 48 -13.17 20.42 -12.51
C ARG A 48 -13.29 19.17 -11.63
N GLN A 49 -14.15 19.19 -10.63
CA GLN A 49 -14.43 18.02 -9.78
C GLN A 49 -15.04 16.87 -10.59
N ARG A 50 -16.03 17.16 -11.45
CA ARG A 50 -16.61 16.14 -12.36
C ARG A 50 -15.58 15.55 -13.32
N GLN A 51 -14.66 16.37 -13.84
CA GLN A 51 -13.57 15.86 -14.68
C GLN A 51 -12.64 14.93 -13.90
N TYR A 52 -12.33 15.28 -12.64
CA TYR A 52 -11.49 14.44 -11.78
C TYR A 52 -12.17 13.12 -11.44
N GLU A 53 -13.46 13.14 -11.08
CA GLU A 53 -14.26 11.94 -10.83
C GLU A 53 -14.40 11.06 -12.08
N ALA A 54 -14.52 11.66 -13.28
CA ALA A 54 -14.57 10.91 -14.53
C ALA A 54 -13.24 10.20 -14.82
N LEU A 55 -12.10 10.88 -14.65
CA LEU A 55 -10.77 10.28 -14.79
C LEU A 55 -10.51 9.20 -13.74
N GLU A 56 -10.95 9.42 -12.51
CA GLU A 56 -10.83 8.44 -11.44
C GLU A 56 -11.67 7.19 -11.74
N ARG A 57 -12.91 7.38 -12.24
CA ARG A 57 -13.78 6.29 -12.68
C ARG A 57 -13.18 5.51 -13.85
N GLU A 58 -12.59 6.19 -14.82
CA GLU A 58 -11.87 5.57 -15.94
C GLU A 58 -10.64 4.79 -15.45
N ARG A 59 -9.87 5.34 -14.51
CA ARG A 59 -8.73 4.63 -13.91
C ARG A 59 -9.16 3.39 -13.13
N LEU A 60 -10.27 3.48 -12.39
CA LEU A 60 -10.86 2.36 -11.67
C LEU A 60 -11.42 1.30 -12.61
N SER A 61 -12.05 1.67 -13.74
CA SER A 61 -12.55 0.69 -14.70
C SER A 61 -11.41 -0.12 -15.33
N HIS A 62 -10.25 0.50 -15.56
CA HIS A 62 -9.06 -0.22 -16.05
C HIS A 62 -8.43 -1.12 -14.97
N GLN A 63 -8.54 -0.76 -13.69
CA GLN A 63 -7.99 -1.55 -12.59
C GLN A 63 -8.88 -2.74 -12.19
N TYR A 64 -10.16 -2.71 -12.53
CA TYR A 64 -11.16 -3.70 -12.10
C TYR A 64 -11.76 -4.55 -13.23
N SER A 65 -11.15 -4.58 -14.43
CA SER A 65 -11.49 -5.57 -15.46
C SER A 65 -10.71 -6.87 -15.17
N PRO A 66 -11.29 -7.88 -14.50
CA PRO A 66 -10.58 -9.09 -14.08
C PRO A 66 -10.42 -10.08 -15.24
N TYR A 67 -11.10 -9.82 -16.35
CA TYR A 67 -10.94 -10.51 -17.62
C TYR A 67 -10.40 -9.48 -18.61
N GLY A 68 -9.25 -9.80 -19.22
CA GLY A 68 -8.68 -9.00 -20.29
C GLY A 68 -9.63 -8.94 -21.50
N PRO A 69 -9.28 -8.17 -22.54
CA PRO A 69 -10.01 -8.17 -23.79
C PRO A 69 -9.83 -9.54 -24.48
N SER A 70 -10.61 -10.53 -24.06
CA SER A 70 -10.81 -11.76 -24.80
C SER A 70 -11.64 -11.38 -26.02
N THR A 71 -10.94 -11.07 -27.09
CA THR A 71 -11.46 -11.17 -28.45
C THR A 71 -11.72 -12.64 -28.73
N ASP A 72 -12.83 -13.17 -28.22
CA ASP A 72 -13.39 -14.41 -28.74
C ASP A 72 -14.90 -14.29 -28.87
N GLN A 73 -15.36 -14.75 -30.01
CA GLN A 73 -16.72 -14.73 -30.49
C GLN A 73 -17.71 -15.21 -29.42
N TYR A 74 -18.61 -14.30 -29.08
CA TYR A 74 -19.76 -14.57 -28.23
C TYR A 74 -20.70 -15.54 -28.96
N ASP A 75 -20.79 -16.77 -28.43
CA ASP A 75 -21.76 -17.79 -28.82
C ASP A 75 -23.08 -17.51 -28.05
N PRO A 76 -24.19 -17.13 -28.72
CA PRO A 76 -25.37 -16.53 -28.07
C PRO A 76 -26.34 -17.51 -27.37
N ASP A 77 -25.90 -18.69 -26.95
CA ASP A 77 -26.80 -19.74 -26.41
C ASP A 77 -26.55 -20.14 -24.93
N TYR A 78 -25.77 -19.38 -24.16
CA TYR A 78 -25.69 -19.60 -22.71
C TYR A 78 -26.71 -18.71 -21.96
N GLU A 79 -27.92 -19.23 -21.82
CA GLU A 79 -28.94 -18.70 -20.91
C GLU A 79 -28.45 -18.75 -19.44
N GLU A 80 -28.10 -17.58 -18.92
CA GLU A 80 -28.57 -17.01 -17.66
C GLU A 80 -28.72 -17.98 -16.46
N ASN A 81 -27.61 -18.27 -15.78
CA ASN A 81 -27.59 -18.71 -14.37
C ASN A 81 -26.54 -17.89 -13.59
N GLU A 82 -26.76 -16.57 -13.47
CA GLU A 82 -25.86 -15.65 -12.72
C GLU A 82 -26.09 -15.65 -11.20
N ASP A 83 -26.92 -16.55 -10.66
CA ASP A 83 -27.27 -16.55 -9.22
C ASP A 83 -26.54 -17.62 -8.36
N GLU A 84 -25.70 -18.49 -8.94
CA GLU A 84 -25.14 -19.64 -8.19
C GLU A 84 -23.71 -19.47 -7.63
N ASP A 85 -22.91 -18.50 -8.07
CA ASP A 85 -21.48 -18.43 -7.71
C ASP A 85 -21.14 -17.61 -6.45
N ASP A 86 -22.12 -16.99 -5.79
CA ASP A 86 -21.95 -16.32 -4.49
C ASP A 86 -22.01 -17.29 -3.28
N SER A 87 -22.15 -18.59 -3.55
CA SER A 87 -22.39 -19.67 -2.58
C SER A 87 -21.15 -20.06 -1.77
N GLU A 88 -19.97 -20.17 -2.40
CA GLU A 88 -18.77 -20.70 -1.72
C GLU A 88 -18.19 -19.74 -0.68
N VAL A 89 -18.28 -18.43 -0.92
CA VAL A 89 -17.84 -17.41 0.05
C VAL A 89 -18.76 -17.40 1.29
N TYR A 90 -20.04 -17.77 1.14
CA TYR A 90 -21.02 -17.76 2.23
C TYR A 90 -20.74 -18.79 3.32
N GLN A 91 -19.97 -19.84 3.02
CA GLN A 91 -19.71 -20.96 3.94
C GLN A 91 -18.61 -20.65 4.97
N TYR A 92 -17.70 -19.72 4.68
CA TYR A 92 -16.59 -19.33 5.58
C TYR A 92 -16.90 -18.13 6.48
N LEU A 93 -18.05 -17.46 6.30
CA LEU A 93 -18.42 -16.31 7.13
C LEU A 93 -18.92 -16.73 8.53
N THR A 94 -18.44 -16.03 9.56
CA THR A 94 -18.95 -16.20 10.93
C THR A 94 -20.45 -15.89 11.02
N PRO A 95 -21.23 -16.53 11.91
CA PRO A 95 -22.68 -16.30 12.02
C PRO A 95 -23.08 -14.83 12.16
N ARG A 96 -22.24 -14.02 12.82
CA ARG A 96 -22.44 -12.57 12.97
C ARG A 96 -22.30 -11.82 11.65
N GLN A 97 -21.28 -12.15 10.85
CA GLN A 97 -21.11 -11.54 9.52
C GLN A 97 -22.21 -11.97 8.57
N ARG A 98 -22.67 -13.22 8.66
CA ARG A 98 -23.81 -13.74 7.88
C ARG A 98 -25.10 -12.97 8.19
N ALA A 99 -25.39 -12.72 9.46
CA ALA A 99 -26.54 -11.91 9.88
C ALA A 99 -26.44 -10.46 9.40
N MET A 100 -25.24 -9.88 9.41
CA MET A 100 -25.00 -8.51 8.94
C MET A 100 -25.22 -8.37 7.41
N MET A 101 -24.71 -9.33 6.62
CA MET A 101 -24.93 -9.38 5.18
C MET A 101 -26.40 -9.55 4.83
N GLN A 102 -27.11 -10.44 5.54
CA GLN A 102 -28.54 -10.65 5.33
C GLN A 102 -29.37 -9.41 5.72
N ALA A 103 -28.98 -8.69 6.78
CA ALA A 103 -29.58 -7.42 7.15
C ALA A 103 -29.35 -6.34 6.08
N LYS A 104 -28.15 -6.28 5.51
CA LYS A 104 -27.80 -5.34 4.44
C LYS A 104 -28.58 -5.62 3.14
N ARG A 105 -28.74 -6.90 2.77
CA ARG A 105 -29.58 -7.30 1.63
C ARG A 105 -31.04 -6.88 1.83
N ARG A 106 -31.59 -7.11 3.03
CA ARG A 106 -32.95 -6.64 3.39
C ARG A 106 -33.08 -5.12 3.32
N GLN A 107 -32.06 -4.38 3.74
CA GLN A 107 -32.06 -2.92 3.70
C GLN A 107 -32.06 -2.40 2.25
N LEU A 108 -31.25 -2.99 1.38
CA LEU A 108 -31.21 -2.64 -0.05
C LEU A 108 -32.54 -2.91 -0.75
N VAL A 109 -33.16 -4.07 -0.51
CA VAL A 109 -34.48 -4.39 -1.06
C VAL A 109 -35.55 -3.42 -0.58
N MET A 110 -35.50 -3.01 0.70
CA MET A 110 -36.42 -2.03 1.25
C MET A 110 -36.20 -0.62 0.67
N GLU A 111 -34.94 -0.24 0.42
CA GLU A 111 -34.57 1.03 -0.20
C GLU A 111 -34.99 1.09 -1.67
N ASP A 112 -34.84 -0.02 -2.39
CA ASP A 112 -35.24 -0.12 -3.79
C ASP A 112 -36.77 -0.10 -3.95
N GLN A 113 -37.50 -0.81 -3.08
CA GLN A 113 -38.96 -0.64 -2.98
C GLN A 113 -39.34 0.82 -2.67
N ARG A 114 -38.59 1.50 -1.81
CA ARG A 114 -38.80 2.93 -1.52
C ARG A 114 -38.54 3.81 -2.74
N ARG A 115 -37.53 3.49 -3.56
CA ARG A 115 -37.23 4.20 -4.81
C ARG A 115 -38.33 4.01 -5.84
N VAL A 116 -38.83 2.79 -6.00
CA VAL A 116 -39.87 2.46 -6.98
C VAL A 116 -41.25 3.00 -6.55
N SER A 117 -41.53 3.09 -5.24
CA SER A 117 -42.83 3.55 -4.72
C SER A 117 -42.95 5.06 -4.49
N PHE A 118 -41.88 5.84 -4.63
CA PHE A 118 -41.94 7.31 -4.52
C PHE A 118 -41.99 7.98 -5.91
N PRO A 119 -43.13 8.56 -6.31
CA PRO A 119 -43.22 9.28 -7.58
C PRO A 119 -42.26 10.49 -7.57
N ALA A 120 -41.49 10.63 -8.66
CA ALA A 120 -40.47 11.66 -8.87
C ALA A 120 -40.97 13.12 -8.80
N SER A 121 -42.29 13.33 -8.68
CA SER A 121 -42.93 14.65 -8.63
C SER A 121 -42.82 15.36 -7.26
N LEU A 122 -42.34 14.70 -6.20
CA LEU A 122 -42.20 15.32 -4.86
C LEU A 122 -40.77 15.80 -4.52
N GLN A 123 -39.78 15.61 -5.39
CA GLN A 123 -38.39 15.99 -5.10
C GLN A 123 -38.13 17.52 -5.11
N HIS A 124 -39.05 18.33 -5.64
CA HIS A 124 -38.88 19.80 -5.68
C HIS A 124 -39.40 20.52 -4.42
N SER A 125 -40.13 19.86 -3.51
CA SER A 125 -40.62 20.49 -2.26
C SER A 125 -39.84 20.08 -1.01
N ARG A 126 -38.79 19.26 -1.13
CA ARG A 126 -38.00 18.80 0.02
C ARG A 126 -36.76 19.66 0.31
N GLY A 127 -36.30 20.45 -0.67
CA GLY A 127 -35.17 21.36 -0.48
C GLY A 127 -35.41 22.42 0.59
N ASP A 128 -36.63 22.96 0.69
CA ASP A 128 -36.95 24.04 1.63
C ASP A 128 -37.17 23.55 3.07
N ALA A 129 -37.60 22.30 3.26
CA ALA A 129 -37.86 21.74 4.60
C ALA A 129 -36.58 21.26 5.31
N ASP A 130 -35.57 20.85 4.54
CA ASP A 130 -34.29 20.40 5.08
C ASP A 130 -33.39 21.59 5.49
N GLU A 131 -33.57 22.78 4.88
CA GLU A 131 -32.83 24.00 5.22
C GLU A 131 -33.29 24.59 6.56
N ASP A 132 -34.60 24.62 6.83
CA ASP A 132 -35.15 25.03 8.14
C ASP A 132 -34.75 24.06 9.26
N SER A 133 -34.68 22.76 8.96
CA SER A 133 -34.26 21.74 9.93
C SER A 133 -32.78 21.88 10.30
N GLN A 134 -31.90 22.22 9.33
CA GLN A 134 -30.49 22.50 9.61
C GLN A 134 -30.29 23.79 10.40
N ALA A 135 -31.05 24.85 10.10
CA ALA A 135 -30.99 26.10 10.84
C ALA A 135 -31.39 25.90 12.32
N GLN A 136 -32.42 25.08 12.58
CA GLN A 136 -32.86 24.78 13.95
C GLN A 136 -31.84 23.95 14.74
N VAL A 137 -31.20 22.97 14.12
CA VAL A 137 -30.13 22.16 14.76
C VAL A 137 -28.89 23.01 15.06
N GLN A 138 -28.52 23.94 14.17
CA GLN A 138 -27.43 24.89 14.45
C GLN A 138 -27.77 25.85 15.58
N ALA A 139 -28.99 26.39 15.62
CA ALA A 139 -29.43 27.27 16.70
C ALA A 139 -29.42 26.54 18.06
N GLN A 140 -29.83 25.27 18.09
CA GLN A 140 -29.83 24.48 19.31
C GLN A 140 -28.40 24.16 19.80
N ARG A 141 -27.48 23.82 18.88
CA ARG A 141 -26.05 23.63 19.23
C ARG A 141 -25.41 24.90 19.79
N GLN A 142 -25.74 26.07 19.25
CA GLN A 142 -25.22 27.33 19.77
C GLN A 142 -25.76 27.65 21.18
N ALA A 143 -27.03 27.34 21.45
CA ALA A 143 -27.62 27.50 22.78
C ALA A 143 -26.98 26.58 23.83
N ASP A 144 -26.71 25.32 23.48
CA ASP A 144 -26.07 24.36 24.38
C ASP A 144 -24.60 24.72 24.66
N ALA A 145 -23.88 25.20 23.66
CA ALA A 145 -22.51 25.69 23.82
C ALA A 145 -22.43 26.91 24.77
N GLN A 146 -23.41 27.81 24.72
CA GLN A 146 -23.49 28.93 25.68
C GLN A 146 -23.82 28.45 27.11
N ARG A 147 -24.69 27.45 27.27
CA ARG A 147 -24.97 26.86 28.59
C ARG A 147 -23.75 26.19 29.22
N GLN A 148 -22.95 25.47 28.44
CA GLN A 148 -21.73 24.84 28.94
C GLN A 148 -20.67 25.86 29.36
N ARG A 149 -20.56 27.00 28.66
CA ARG A 149 -19.68 28.12 29.06
C ARG A 149 -20.13 28.80 30.36
N ALA A 150 -21.43 28.89 30.61
CA ALA A 150 -21.94 29.44 31.87
C ALA A 150 -21.71 28.49 33.06
N ALA A 151 -21.76 27.17 32.84
CA ALA A 151 -21.60 26.16 33.89
C ALA A 151 -20.13 25.92 34.33
N SER A 152 -19.14 26.33 33.54
CA SER A 152 -17.71 26.12 33.84
C SER A 152 -17.05 27.26 34.64
N GLN A 153 -17.81 28.29 35.03
CA GLN A 153 -17.38 29.27 36.04
C GLN A 153 -17.75 28.75 37.44
N SER A 154 -17.07 27.69 37.91
CA SER A 154 -17.14 27.30 39.33
C SER A 154 -16.02 27.98 40.14
N PRO A 155 -16.26 28.31 41.43
CA PRO A 155 -15.33 29.08 42.26
C PRO A 155 -14.08 28.28 42.62
N GLN A 156 -12.96 28.97 42.71
CA GLN A 156 -11.63 28.46 43.03
C GLN A 156 -11.62 27.54 44.26
N ARG A 157 -11.05 26.35 44.09
CA ARG A 157 -10.76 25.39 45.17
C ARG A 157 -9.42 25.74 45.81
N PRO A 158 -9.32 25.80 47.15
CA PRO A 158 -8.09 26.19 47.84
C PRO A 158 -7.03 25.08 47.78
N THR A 159 -5.79 25.54 47.63
CA THR A 159 -4.51 24.81 47.61
C THR A 159 -4.22 24.08 48.92
N VAL A 160 -3.67 22.86 48.83
CA VAL A 160 -3.11 22.09 49.96
C VAL A 160 -1.66 21.74 49.61
N PRO A 161 -0.69 21.83 50.54
CA PRO A 161 0.73 21.70 50.24
C PRO A 161 1.23 20.23 50.28
N GLU A 162 2.03 19.90 49.26
CA GLU A 162 3.42 19.40 49.35
C GLU A 162 3.86 18.69 50.64
N ASP A 163 4.03 17.36 50.60
CA ASP A 163 5.18 16.66 51.20
C ASP A 163 5.26 15.17 50.77
N ALA A 164 6.44 14.57 50.95
CA ALA A 164 6.85 13.17 50.80
C ALA A 164 7.73 12.83 49.59
N SER A 165 9.01 13.11 49.80
CA SER A 165 10.19 12.58 49.10
C SER A 165 10.29 11.04 49.23
N ILE A 166 10.69 10.36 48.16
CA ILE A 166 11.17 8.96 48.18
C ILE A 166 12.61 8.96 47.63
N PRO A 167 13.60 8.38 48.34
CA PRO A 167 14.98 8.33 47.89
C PRO A 167 15.23 7.16 46.93
N ILE A 168 15.91 7.42 45.82
CA ILE A 168 16.41 6.39 44.90
C ILE A 168 17.93 6.29 45.09
N PRO A 169 18.50 5.09 45.31
CA PRO A 169 19.94 4.92 45.51
C PRO A 169 20.71 5.11 44.22
N SER A 170 21.79 5.89 44.33
CA SER A 170 22.82 6.10 43.30
C SER A 170 23.78 4.92 43.31
N ASP A 171 23.85 4.18 42.20
CA ASP A 171 25.01 3.37 41.89
C ASP A 171 25.92 4.12 40.93
N ALA A 172 27.16 4.25 41.39
CA ALA A 172 28.25 4.97 40.76
C ALA A 172 28.83 4.19 39.58
N ALA A 173 29.10 4.90 38.49
CA ALA A 173 30.07 4.49 37.48
C ALA A 173 30.87 5.71 37.00
N PRO A 174 32.16 5.55 36.66
CA PRO A 174 33.17 6.60 36.71
C PRO A 174 33.15 7.53 35.50
N MET A 175 33.44 8.80 35.80
CA MET A 175 33.61 9.88 34.84
C MET A 175 34.88 9.69 34.01
N THR A 176 34.74 9.63 32.70
CA THR A 176 35.79 10.03 31.76
C THR A 176 35.22 11.17 30.92
N SER A 177 35.67 12.39 31.21
CA SER A 177 35.33 13.60 30.47
C SER A 177 36.26 13.72 29.25
N PRO A 178 35.75 14.04 28.06
CA PRO A 178 36.54 14.70 27.04
C PRO A 178 36.13 16.18 26.93
N GLU A 179 37.08 17.01 27.34
CA GLU A 179 37.62 18.12 26.57
C GLU A 179 36.67 19.12 25.90
N THR A 180 36.62 20.26 26.56
CA THR A 180 36.21 21.62 26.19
C THR A 180 36.42 21.99 24.71
N THR A 181 35.33 22.12 23.95
CA THR A 181 35.32 22.83 22.66
C THR A 181 34.96 24.30 22.86
N PRO A 182 35.69 25.26 22.25
CA PRO A 182 35.49 26.69 22.44
C PRO A 182 34.22 27.23 21.76
N SER A 183 33.56 28.14 22.46
CA SER A 183 32.32 28.83 22.07
C SER A 183 32.56 29.80 20.89
N PRO A 184 31.75 29.78 19.81
CA PRO A 184 31.85 30.76 18.72
C PRO A 184 31.23 32.13 19.11
N PRO A 185 31.72 33.24 18.53
CA PRO A 185 31.34 34.60 18.92
C PRO A 185 29.90 34.98 18.49
N PRO A 186 29.27 35.95 19.20
CA PRO A 186 27.90 36.39 18.93
C PRO A 186 27.80 37.14 17.60
N HIS A 187 27.22 36.49 16.59
CA HIS A 187 26.92 37.14 15.31
C HIS A 187 25.70 38.07 15.46
N LEU A 188 25.90 39.30 15.00
CA LEU A 188 24.97 40.42 15.00
C LEU A 188 23.64 40.05 14.35
N SER A 189 22.55 40.37 15.05
CA SER A 189 21.18 40.13 14.63
C SER A 189 20.80 40.99 13.42
N PRO A 190 20.27 40.42 12.32
CA PRO A 190 19.71 41.20 11.23
C PRO A 190 18.37 41.84 11.65
N THR A 191 18.35 43.16 11.68
CA THR A 191 17.16 44.00 11.80
C THR A 191 16.39 44.01 10.48
N ALA A 192 15.48 43.05 10.28
CA ALA A 192 14.47 43.11 9.24
C ALA A 192 13.06 43.09 9.86
N SER A 193 12.49 44.28 10.03
CA SER A 193 11.07 44.49 10.32
C SER A 193 10.24 44.10 9.10
N THR A 194 9.93 42.82 8.96
CA THR A 194 8.86 42.38 8.07
C THR A 194 7.60 42.19 8.92
N SER A 195 6.67 43.14 8.79
CA SER A 195 5.37 43.12 9.45
C SER A 195 4.50 41.97 8.93
N SER A 196 4.78 40.73 9.35
CA SER A 196 3.91 39.60 9.11
C SER A 196 2.65 39.79 9.96
N SER A 197 1.52 40.10 9.32
CA SER A 197 0.20 40.07 9.93
C SER A 197 0.00 38.73 10.62
N LYS A 198 -0.05 38.72 11.97
CA LYS A 198 -0.25 37.51 12.78
C LYS A 198 -1.67 37.01 12.56
N THR A 199 -1.85 36.11 11.60
CA THR A 199 -3.09 35.35 11.46
C THR A 199 -3.19 34.40 12.66
N THR A 200 -4.07 34.72 13.61
CA THR A 200 -4.29 33.88 14.78
C THR A 200 -5.16 32.69 14.39
N PHE A 201 -4.55 31.53 14.14
CA PHE A 201 -5.28 30.27 13.97
C PHE A 201 -6.04 29.91 15.26
N SER A 202 -7.25 29.34 15.11
CA SER A 202 -8.04 28.85 16.24
C SER A 202 -7.33 27.70 16.96
N ALA A 203 -7.66 27.44 18.23
CA ALA A 203 -7.05 26.34 18.99
C ALA A 203 -7.32 24.98 18.33
N GLU A 204 -8.55 24.78 17.83
CA GLU A 204 -8.97 23.57 17.12
C GLU A 204 -8.15 23.32 15.85
N GLN A 205 -7.90 24.38 15.04
CA GLN A 205 -7.04 24.27 13.86
C GLN A 205 -5.60 23.89 14.20
N ARG A 206 -5.08 24.34 15.34
CA ARG A 206 -3.73 23.97 15.79
C ARG A 206 -3.66 22.51 16.23
N GLU A 207 -4.70 22.01 16.88
CA GLU A 207 -4.79 20.60 17.29
C GLU A 207 -4.91 19.67 16.08
N GLU A 208 -5.77 20.02 15.12
CA GLU A 208 -5.91 19.27 13.86
C GLU A 208 -4.59 19.27 13.05
N ALA A 209 -3.93 20.43 12.95
CA ALA A 209 -2.63 20.54 12.29
C ALA A 209 -1.57 19.70 13.01
N ALA A 210 -1.52 19.74 14.34
CA ALA A 210 -0.60 18.94 15.14
C ALA A 210 -0.83 17.43 14.92
N SER A 211 -2.08 16.98 14.90
CA SER A 211 -2.45 15.58 14.64
C SER A 211 -2.00 15.14 13.24
N THR A 212 -2.26 15.98 12.23
CA THR A 212 -1.82 15.74 10.84
C THR A 212 -0.30 15.62 10.73
N ILE A 213 0.45 16.56 11.34
CA ILE A 213 1.92 16.55 11.33
C ILE A 213 2.46 15.30 12.03
N GLN A 214 1.90 14.95 13.19
CA GLN A 214 2.31 13.76 13.93
C GLN A 214 2.06 12.48 13.12
N ARG A 215 0.89 12.38 12.47
CA ARG A 215 0.56 11.26 11.59
C ARG A 215 1.55 11.16 10.43
N ALA A 216 1.81 12.27 9.74
CA ALA A 216 2.77 12.32 8.64
C ALA A 216 4.18 11.90 9.09
N PHE A 217 4.63 12.38 10.25
CA PHE A 217 5.93 12.00 10.80
C PHE A 217 6.02 10.51 11.16
N ARG A 218 4.95 9.93 11.71
CA ARG A 218 4.87 8.49 12.01
C ARG A 218 4.95 7.63 10.74
N VAL A 219 4.20 8.01 9.70
CA VAL A 219 4.25 7.36 8.37
C VAL A 219 5.66 7.45 7.78
N TYR A 220 6.26 8.64 7.77
CA TYR A 220 7.62 8.85 7.29
C TYR A 220 8.64 7.96 8.04
N ARG A 221 8.54 7.90 9.38
CA ARG A 221 9.41 7.05 10.19
C ARG A 221 9.22 5.56 9.84
N ALA A 222 7.99 5.10 9.66
CA ALA A 222 7.72 3.72 9.27
C ALA A 222 8.34 3.38 7.90
N LEU A 223 8.17 4.25 6.89
CA LEU A 223 8.78 4.05 5.57
C LEU A 223 10.32 4.05 5.62
N ARG A 224 10.91 4.92 6.44
CA ARG A 224 12.36 4.94 6.66
C ARG A 224 12.83 3.63 7.29
N THR A 225 12.16 3.15 8.34
CA THR A 225 12.49 1.87 8.97
C THR A 225 12.38 0.69 7.99
N ILE A 226 11.36 0.68 7.12
CA ILE A 226 11.22 -0.34 6.07
C ILE A 226 12.40 -0.28 5.09
N SER A 227 12.80 0.93 4.68
CA SER A 227 13.97 1.12 3.80
C SER A 227 15.27 0.64 4.47
N ASP A 228 15.42 0.87 5.77
CA ASP A 228 16.55 0.34 6.55
C ASP A 228 16.55 -1.20 6.58
N PHE A 229 15.38 -1.83 6.67
CA PHE A 229 15.25 -3.29 6.57
C PHE A 229 15.58 -3.81 5.18
N GLU A 230 15.23 -3.10 4.11
CA GLU A 230 15.65 -3.46 2.74
C GLU A 230 17.17 -3.45 2.61
N MET A 231 17.84 -2.42 3.13
CA MET A 231 19.31 -2.37 3.10
C MET A 231 19.93 -3.51 3.91
N ARG A 232 19.34 -3.87 5.05
CA ARG A 232 19.78 -5.03 5.86
C ARG A 232 19.56 -6.35 5.13
N PHE A 233 18.44 -6.52 4.46
CA PHE A 233 18.18 -7.68 3.61
C PHE A 233 19.26 -7.84 2.54
N GLU A 234 19.56 -6.79 1.78
CA GLU A 234 20.60 -6.84 0.76
C GLU A 234 22.00 -7.11 1.36
N ALA A 235 22.28 -6.62 2.57
CA ALA A 235 23.51 -6.95 3.28
C ALA A 235 23.58 -8.45 3.65
N ILE A 236 22.51 -9.01 4.21
CA ILE A 236 22.41 -10.44 4.57
C ILE A 236 22.60 -11.33 3.33
N ARG A 237 22.02 -10.94 2.19
CA ARG A 237 22.20 -11.64 0.91
C ARG A 237 23.65 -11.60 0.41
N ARG A 238 24.29 -10.43 0.46
CA ARG A 238 25.68 -10.26 -0.01
C ARG A 238 26.69 -10.96 0.87
N GLU A 239 26.43 -11.06 2.17
CA GLU A 239 27.29 -11.76 3.13
C GLU A 239 27.17 -13.29 3.01
N PHE A 240 26.06 -13.78 2.47
CA PHE A 240 25.83 -15.21 2.32
C PHE A 240 26.83 -15.85 1.34
N CYS A 241 27.67 -16.72 1.88
CA CYS A 241 28.58 -17.57 1.11
C CYS A 241 28.13 -19.02 1.26
N PRO A 242 27.66 -19.69 0.19
CA PRO A 242 27.24 -21.08 0.29
C PRO A 242 28.44 -21.97 0.64
N PRO A 243 28.31 -22.88 1.62
CA PRO A 243 29.38 -23.80 1.98
C PRO A 243 29.62 -24.83 0.88
N THR A 244 30.83 -25.40 0.83
CA THR A 244 31.22 -26.43 -0.15
C THR A 244 30.71 -27.82 0.22
N THR A 245 30.33 -28.04 1.48
CA THR A 245 29.88 -29.33 2.01
C THR A 245 28.73 -29.10 2.97
N LEU A 246 27.68 -29.91 2.87
CA LEU A 246 26.54 -29.92 3.78
C LEU A 246 26.55 -31.20 4.61
N GLU A 247 26.11 -31.09 5.85
CA GLU A 247 26.02 -32.23 6.76
C GLU A 247 24.56 -32.46 7.15
N TYR A 248 24.05 -33.66 6.91
CA TYR A 248 22.67 -34.06 7.16
C TYR A 248 22.61 -35.10 8.28
N ILE A 249 21.54 -35.10 9.07
CA ILE A 249 21.29 -36.13 10.08
C ILE A 249 20.33 -37.16 9.49
N VAL A 250 20.84 -38.34 9.17
CA VAL A 250 20.09 -39.50 8.67
C VAL A 250 20.17 -40.60 9.73
N ASP A 251 19.04 -41.00 10.30
CA ASP A 251 18.97 -42.04 11.35
C ASP A 251 19.92 -41.82 12.54
N GLY A 252 20.15 -40.55 12.90
CA GLY A 252 21.04 -40.16 13.99
C GLY A 252 22.54 -40.15 13.63
N GLN A 253 22.89 -40.50 12.39
CA GLN A 253 24.24 -40.38 11.86
C GLN A 253 24.38 -39.11 11.01
N VAL A 254 25.56 -38.50 11.05
CA VAL A 254 25.87 -37.30 10.28
C VAL A 254 26.52 -37.71 8.96
N VAL A 255 25.84 -37.45 7.84
CA VAL A 255 26.31 -37.73 6.49
C VAL A 255 26.77 -36.42 5.85
N SER A 256 28.02 -36.40 5.36
CA SER A 256 28.60 -35.25 4.67
C SER A 256 28.38 -35.37 3.16
N VAL A 257 27.72 -34.39 2.57
CA VAL A 257 27.39 -34.31 1.14
C VAL A 257 28.16 -33.15 0.51
N PRO A 258 28.98 -33.38 -0.53
CA PRO A 258 29.64 -32.31 -1.27
C PRO A 258 28.62 -31.52 -2.09
N VAL A 259 28.71 -30.19 -2.07
CA VAL A 259 27.84 -29.32 -2.88
C VAL A 259 28.38 -29.26 -4.32
N PRO A 260 27.61 -29.69 -5.34
CA PRO A 260 28.02 -29.55 -6.73
C PRO A 260 28.22 -28.08 -7.09
N GLN A 261 29.34 -27.73 -7.74
CA GLN A 261 29.61 -26.33 -8.13
C GLN A 261 28.51 -25.75 -9.04
N VAL A 262 27.82 -26.59 -9.81
CA VAL A 262 26.71 -26.18 -10.68
C VAL A 262 25.51 -25.64 -9.89
N LEU A 263 25.30 -26.14 -8.67
CA LEU A 263 24.21 -25.72 -7.79
C LEU A 263 24.59 -24.54 -6.88
N SER A 264 25.82 -24.04 -6.94
CA SER A 264 26.26 -22.93 -6.07
C SER A 264 25.57 -21.59 -6.36
N ALA A 265 24.96 -21.45 -7.55
CA ALA A 265 24.08 -20.32 -7.86
C ALA A 265 22.64 -20.64 -7.45
N ILE A 266 22.19 -20.09 -6.31
CA ILE A 266 20.78 -20.13 -5.89
C ILE A 266 19.95 -19.47 -7.00
N ARG A 267 19.23 -20.27 -7.79
CA ARG A 267 18.36 -19.76 -8.85
C ARG A 267 17.06 -19.27 -8.22
N SER A 268 16.87 -17.97 -8.16
CA SER A 268 15.67 -17.34 -7.56
C SER A 268 14.37 -17.52 -8.37
N ASP A 269 14.43 -18.18 -9.54
CA ASP A 269 13.37 -18.17 -10.55
C ASP A 269 12.62 -19.51 -10.70
N ALA A 270 12.95 -20.52 -9.88
CA ALA A 270 12.18 -21.75 -9.86
C ALA A 270 10.82 -21.48 -9.20
N VAL A 271 9.76 -21.48 -10.01
CA VAL A 271 8.38 -21.40 -9.52
C VAL A 271 8.11 -22.65 -8.67
N PRO A 272 7.82 -22.50 -7.38
CA PRO A 272 7.56 -23.66 -6.53
C PRO A 272 6.20 -24.27 -6.92
N SER A 273 6.22 -25.58 -7.23
CA SER A 273 4.99 -26.39 -7.25
C SER A 273 4.52 -26.62 -5.81
N ASP A 274 3.22 -26.71 -5.56
CA ASP A 274 2.65 -27.00 -4.23
C ASP A 274 3.12 -28.36 -3.65
N ASP A 275 3.74 -29.22 -4.46
CA ASP A 275 4.34 -30.49 -4.04
C ASP A 275 5.53 -30.35 -3.06
N VAL A 276 6.05 -29.13 -2.87
CA VAL A 276 7.20 -28.84 -2.00
C VAL A 276 6.98 -29.26 -0.54
N GLU A 277 5.75 -29.19 -0.01
CA GLU A 277 5.50 -29.58 1.39
C GLU A 277 5.63 -31.09 1.63
N GLN A 278 5.28 -31.94 0.65
CA GLN A 278 5.42 -33.40 0.80
C GLN A 278 6.89 -33.85 0.74
N GLU A 279 7.71 -33.16 -0.06
CA GLU A 279 9.15 -33.44 -0.13
C GLU A 279 9.92 -33.00 1.12
N ALA A 280 9.43 -31.97 1.83
CA ALA A 280 10.03 -31.55 3.09
C ALA A 280 10.05 -32.70 4.12
N ALA A 281 9.08 -33.62 4.07
CA ALA A 281 9.05 -34.79 4.96
C ALA A 281 10.10 -35.86 4.60
N ARG A 282 10.62 -35.86 3.37
CA ARG A 282 11.63 -36.82 2.88
C ARG A 282 13.05 -36.30 3.01
N THR A 283 13.23 -34.98 3.11
CA THR A 283 14.56 -34.39 3.22
C THR A 283 15.08 -34.56 4.66
N PRO A 284 16.24 -35.18 4.86
CA PRO A 284 16.86 -35.27 6.18
C PRO A 284 17.13 -33.88 6.78
N LYS A 285 17.12 -33.80 8.11
CA LYS A 285 17.37 -32.55 8.82
C LYS A 285 18.84 -32.14 8.66
N LEU A 286 19.09 -30.90 8.27
CA LEU A 286 20.44 -30.33 8.23
C LEU A 286 21.04 -30.33 9.66
N ALA A 287 22.22 -30.91 9.81
CA ALA A 287 22.92 -30.98 11.09
C ALA A 287 23.35 -29.57 11.54
N TYR A 288 23.46 -29.35 12.86
CA TYR A 288 23.99 -28.10 13.44
C TYR A 288 25.49 -28.22 13.68
N THR A 289 26.27 -28.22 12.61
CA THR A 289 27.72 -28.41 12.64
C THR A 289 28.45 -27.20 12.08
N ALA A 290 29.77 -27.18 12.17
CA ALA A 290 30.58 -26.05 11.70
C ALA A 290 30.38 -25.71 10.21
N PRO A 291 30.35 -26.68 9.26
CA PRO A 291 30.18 -26.35 7.84
C PRO A 291 28.77 -25.89 7.47
N SER A 292 27.73 -26.35 8.18
CA SER A 292 26.34 -25.93 7.93
C SER A 292 25.95 -24.63 8.65
N ARG A 293 26.80 -24.13 9.55
CA ARG A 293 26.56 -22.90 10.33
C ARG A 293 26.21 -21.67 9.48
N PRO A 294 26.84 -21.39 8.32
CA PRO A 294 26.50 -20.23 7.50
C PRO A 294 25.03 -20.24 7.03
N ILE A 295 24.48 -21.42 6.74
CA ILE A 295 23.08 -21.58 6.29
C ILE A 295 22.13 -21.30 7.44
N HIS A 296 22.34 -21.95 8.59
CA HIS A 296 21.53 -21.70 9.77
C HIS A 296 21.57 -20.23 10.20
N GLY A 297 22.76 -19.61 10.15
CA GLY A 297 22.93 -18.19 10.45
C GLY A 297 22.17 -17.28 9.48
N HIS A 298 22.18 -17.61 8.19
CA HIS A 298 21.45 -16.86 7.18
C HIS A 298 19.93 -16.99 7.33
N LEU A 299 19.41 -18.21 7.51
CA LEU A 299 17.99 -18.45 7.76
C LEU A 299 17.49 -17.78 9.05
N ASP A 300 18.28 -17.84 10.13
CA ASP A 300 17.97 -17.14 11.40
C ASP A 300 17.98 -15.61 11.22
N ALA A 301 18.92 -15.07 10.43
CA ALA A 301 18.96 -13.64 10.12
C ALA A 301 17.74 -13.18 9.31
N LEU A 302 17.31 -13.97 8.31
CA LEU A 302 16.08 -13.70 7.54
C LEU A 302 14.84 -13.79 8.45
N SER A 303 14.75 -14.79 9.32
CA SER A 303 13.64 -14.96 10.27
C SER A 303 13.53 -13.77 11.24
N LYS A 304 14.66 -13.31 11.80
CA LYS A 304 14.70 -12.11 12.65
C LYS A 304 14.24 -10.86 11.90
N LEU A 305 14.59 -10.75 10.62
CA LEU A 305 14.17 -9.63 9.78
C LEU A 305 12.65 -9.63 9.54
N LEU A 306 12.04 -10.80 9.33
CA LEU A 306 10.58 -10.95 9.22
C LEU A 306 9.86 -10.52 10.51
N ILE A 307 10.33 -11.00 11.67
CA ILE A 307 9.78 -10.60 12.98
C ILE A 307 9.89 -9.08 13.17
N ALA A 308 11.01 -8.47 12.75
CA ALA A 308 11.22 -7.03 12.86
C ALA A 308 10.32 -6.22 11.90
N LEU A 309 10.06 -6.74 10.69
CA LEU A 309 9.15 -6.14 9.71
C LEU A 309 7.70 -6.16 10.21
N ASP A 310 7.26 -7.25 10.83
CA ASP A 310 5.91 -7.37 11.40
C ASP A 310 5.65 -6.35 12.51
N GLY A 311 6.69 -5.99 13.26
CA GLY A 311 6.64 -4.94 14.28
C GLY A 311 6.45 -3.51 13.74
N VAL A 312 6.56 -3.28 12.44
CA VAL A 312 6.39 -1.92 11.86
C VAL A 312 4.91 -1.58 11.72
N GLU A 313 4.44 -0.63 12.52
CA GLU A 313 3.08 -0.09 12.45
C GLU A 313 2.84 0.72 11.17
N SER A 314 1.69 0.50 10.52
CA SER A 314 1.32 1.23 9.30
C SER A 314 0.54 2.53 9.54
N PHE A 315 0.02 2.74 10.74
CA PHE A 315 -0.85 3.89 11.07
C PHE A 315 -2.03 4.09 10.09
N GLY A 316 -2.52 3.00 9.49
CA GLY A 316 -3.59 3.01 8.49
C GLY A 316 -3.16 3.45 7.09
N ASP A 317 -1.89 3.76 6.87
CA ASP A 317 -1.37 4.16 5.57
C ASP A 317 -1.26 2.96 4.62
N LYS A 318 -1.76 3.11 3.38
CA LYS A 318 -1.76 2.04 2.37
C LYS A 318 -0.35 1.78 1.84
N HIS A 319 0.44 2.82 1.58
CA HIS A 319 1.78 2.69 1.02
C HIS A 319 2.73 2.01 1.99
N VAL A 320 2.63 2.29 3.29
CA VAL A 320 3.43 1.59 4.31
C VAL A 320 3.13 0.09 4.29
N ARG A 321 1.85 -0.31 4.19
CA ARG A 321 1.46 -1.73 4.13
C ARG A 321 1.96 -2.41 2.86
N GLU A 322 1.79 -1.78 1.71
CA GLU A 322 2.24 -2.31 0.42
C GLU A 322 3.76 -2.48 0.38
N ARG A 323 4.51 -1.46 0.83
CA ARG A 323 5.97 -1.54 0.89
C ARG A 323 6.42 -2.64 1.83
N ARG A 324 5.85 -2.70 3.05
CA ARG A 324 6.14 -3.79 4.00
C ARG A 324 5.86 -5.17 3.40
N LYS A 325 4.71 -5.36 2.77
CA LYS A 325 4.33 -6.63 2.11
C LYS A 325 5.33 -7.01 1.01
N SER A 326 5.75 -6.04 0.19
CA SER A 326 6.75 -6.27 -0.86
C SER A 326 8.10 -6.71 -0.29
N VAL A 327 8.57 -6.10 0.81
CA VAL A 327 9.81 -6.52 1.47
C VAL A 327 9.68 -7.90 2.08
N VAL A 328 8.60 -8.16 2.82
CA VAL A 328 8.31 -9.47 3.41
C VAL A 328 8.33 -10.57 2.33
N GLY A 329 7.65 -10.35 1.20
CA GLY A 329 7.62 -11.32 0.10
C GLY A 329 9.02 -11.62 -0.48
N ARG A 330 9.90 -10.61 -0.60
CA ARG A 330 11.29 -10.82 -1.04
C ARG A 330 12.12 -11.60 -0.02
N VAL A 331 11.94 -11.31 1.27
CA VAL A 331 12.65 -12.01 2.37
C VAL A 331 12.20 -13.47 2.45
N GLU A 332 10.89 -13.73 2.36
CA GLU A 332 10.33 -15.09 2.32
C GLU A 332 10.76 -15.87 1.07
N GLN A 333 10.81 -15.21 -0.10
CA GLN A 333 11.30 -15.83 -1.33
C GLN A 333 12.76 -16.26 -1.20
N GLU A 334 13.62 -15.41 -0.62
CA GLU A 334 15.02 -15.77 -0.39
C GLU A 334 15.15 -16.93 0.62
N ALA A 335 14.41 -16.89 1.73
CA ALA A 335 14.42 -17.97 2.72
C ALA A 335 14.04 -19.31 2.08
N ARG A 336 12.96 -19.32 1.28
CA ARG A 336 12.53 -20.49 0.51
C ARG A 336 13.58 -20.93 -0.52
N ALA A 337 14.23 -19.99 -1.21
CA ALA A 337 15.25 -20.33 -2.20
C ALA A 337 16.44 -21.06 -1.56
N VAL A 338 16.85 -20.65 -0.36
CA VAL A 338 17.89 -21.33 0.42
C VAL A 338 17.42 -22.72 0.87
N GLU A 339 16.17 -22.86 1.33
CA GLU A 339 15.60 -24.17 1.71
C GLU A 339 15.47 -25.13 0.53
N ILE A 340 15.02 -24.66 -0.63
CA ILE A 340 14.98 -25.43 -1.89
C ILE A 340 16.39 -25.88 -2.25
N TRP A 341 17.36 -24.97 -2.22
CA TRP A 341 18.76 -25.29 -2.53
C TRP A 341 19.34 -26.37 -1.62
N VAL A 342 19.06 -26.32 -0.30
CA VAL A 342 19.49 -27.39 0.64
C VAL A 342 18.86 -28.74 0.27
N ARG A 343 17.62 -28.77 -0.22
CA ARG A 343 16.96 -30.00 -0.68
C ARG A 343 17.55 -30.51 -1.99
N ASP A 344 17.80 -29.62 -2.94
CA ASP A 344 18.39 -29.97 -4.24
C ASP A 344 19.77 -30.61 -4.09
N VAL A 345 20.60 -30.10 -3.17
CA VAL A 345 21.90 -30.72 -2.85
C VAL A 345 21.73 -32.16 -2.36
N TRP A 346 20.74 -32.41 -1.50
CA TRP A 346 20.45 -33.77 -1.02
C TRP A 346 19.91 -34.67 -2.14
N ALA A 347 18.98 -34.16 -2.95
CA ALA A 347 18.43 -34.91 -4.08
C ALA A 347 19.51 -35.27 -5.11
N SER A 348 20.46 -34.37 -5.36
CA SER A 348 21.61 -34.64 -6.24
C SER A 348 22.52 -35.74 -5.71
N GLN A 349 22.66 -35.88 -4.38
CA GLN A 349 23.41 -36.98 -3.79
C GLN A 349 22.70 -38.32 -4.03
N LEU A 350 21.38 -38.38 -3.78
CA LEU A 350 20.60 -39.59 -4.01
C LEU A 350 20.67 -40.05 -5.48
N GLN A 351 20.67 -39.11 -6.42
CA GLN A 351 20.86 -39.43 -7.83
C GLN A 351 22.27 -39.97 -8.14
N SER A 352 23.30 -39.39 -7.51
CA SER A 352 24.69 -39.82 -7.69
C SER A 352 24.94 -41.23 -7.15
N ASP A 353 24.35 -41.57 -6.00
CA ASP A 353 24.45 -42.90 -5.40
C ASP A 353 23.80 -43.97 -6.30
N VAL A 354 22.63 -43.68 -6.90
CA VAL A 354 21.95 -44.59 -7.84
C VAL A 354 22.80 -44.82 -9.10
N THR A 355 23.37 -43.75 -9.69
CA THR A 355 24.22 -43.91 -10.88
C THR A 355 25.50 -44.69 -10.57
N GLN A 356 26.08 -44.52 -9.38
CA GLN A 356 27.28 -45.25 -8.98
C GLN A 356 27.03 -46.76 -8.83
N GLU A 357 25.87 -47.16 -8.27
CA GLU A 357 25.48 -48.57 -8.19
C GLU A 357 25.27 -49.19 -9.58
N GLU A 358 24.68 -48.46 -10.53
CA GLU A 358 24.49 -48.94 -11.91
C GLU A 358 25.83 -49.17 -12.63
N ASP A 359 26.81 -48.27 -12.47
CA ASP A 359 28.13 -48.40 -13.06
C ASP A 359 28.94 -49.55 -12.43
N GLU A 360 28.83 -49.77 -11.11
CA GLU A 360 29.48 -50.91 -10.44
C GLU A 360 28.88 -52.26 -10.88
N VAL A 361 27.55 -52.36 -10.97
CA VAL A 361 26.88 -53.56 -11.51
C VAL A 361 27.28 -53.79 -12.97
N ARG A 362 27.45 -52.73 -13.77
CA ARG A 362 27.88 -52.84 -15.17
C ARG A 362 29.31 -53.38 -15.30
N ASP A 363 30.23 -52.96 -14.44
CA ASP A 363 31.63 -53.43 -14.47
C ASP A 363 31.77 -54.90 -13.98
N MET A 364 30.83 -55.37 -13.16
CA MET A 364 30.76 -56.78 -12.74
C MET A 364 30.11 -57.73 -13.77
N VAL A 365 29.41 -57.20 -14.80
CA VAL A 365 28.83 -57.98 -15.90
C VAL A 365 29.76 -57.94 -17.13
N VAL A 366 31.06 -58.18 -16.90
CA VAL A 366 32.03 -58.44 -17.95
C VAL A 366 32.71 -59.77 -17.66
N ASP A 367 32.09 -60.85 -18.16
CA ASP A 367 32.69 -61.79 -19.13
C ASP A 367 32.04 -63.20 -19.05
N PRO A 368 30.82 -63.44 -19.60
CA PRO A 368 30.52 -64.75 -20.14
C PRO A 368 31.11 -64.81 -21.54
N ALA A 369 32.33 -65.34 -21.59
CA ALA A 369 33.03 -65.75 -22.78
C ALA A 369 32.08 -66.25 -23.89
N HIS A 370 32.26 -65.67 -25.08
CA HIS A 370 32.28 -66.37 -26.37
C HIS A 370 31.62 -67.78 -26.39
N SER A 371 30.35 -67.83 -26.78
CA SER A 371 29.82 -68.86 -27.70
C SER A 371 28.97 -68.09 -28.70
N ALA A 372 29.59 -67.55 -29.75
CA ALA A 372 29.86 -68.27 -30.99
C ALA A 372 28.56 -68.63 -31.72
N GLU A 373 28.33 -67.83 -32.76
CA GLU A 373 27.76 -68.19 -34.05
C GLU A 373 26.23 -68.30 -34.19
N ASP A 374 25.81 -67.75 -35.33
CA ASP A 374 24.63 -68.08 -36.11
C ASP A 374 23.31 -67.40 -35.74
N GLN A 375 23.07 -66.23 -36.35
CA GLN A 375 21.78 -66.03 -36.99
C GLN A 375 21.87 -65.06 -38.17
N GLU A 376 21.69 -65.68 -39.34
CA GLU A 376 21.52 -65.10 -40.66
C GLU A 376 20.29 -64.18 -40.73
N ASP A 377 20.42 -63.18 -41.61
CA ASP A 377 19.40 -62.62 -42.51
C ASP A 377 17.97 -62.44 -42.00
N GLU A 378 17.55 -61.18 -41.88
CA GLU A 378 16.28 -60.77 -42.50
C GLU A 378 16.31 -59.26 -42.76
N ASP A 379 16.41 -58.94 -44.05
CA ASP A 379 15.99 -57.68 -44.64
C ASP A 379 14.54 -57.39 -44.19
N ASP A 380 14.29 -56.23 -43.58
CA ASP A 380 12.98 -55.62 -43.76
C ASP A 380 13.03 -54.09 -43.75
N ASP A 381 12.32 -53.59 -44.74
CA ASP A 381 12.25 -52.24 -45.23
C ASP A 381 11.53 -51.27 -44.26
N ALA A 382 11.71 -49.97 -44.57
CA ALA A 382 10.88 -48.84 -44.17
C ALA A 382 11.12 -48.28 -42.75
N GLU A 383 11.14 -46.98 -42.48
CA GLU A 383 10.73 -45.82 -43.26
C GLU A 383 11.48 -44.61 -42.68
N PHE A 384 12.24 -43.90 -43.53
CA PHE A 384 12.93 -42.67 -43.15
C PHE A 384 11.91 -41.52 -43.03
N VAL A 385 11.34 -41.35 -41.84
CA VAL A 385 10.49 -40.19 -41.51
C VAL A 385 11.38 -38.98 -41.24
N THR A 386 11.46 -38.09 -42.24
CA THR A 386 12.04 -36.75 -42.11
C THR A 386 11.27 -35.92 -41.07
N PRO A 387 11.95 -35.26 -40.10
CA PRO A 387 11.29 -34.30 -39.23
C PRO A 387 10.97 -33.00 -40.00
N PRO A 388 9.76 -32.42 -39.84
CA PRO A 388 9.40 -31.17 -40.46
C PRO A 388 10.04 -29.97 -39.75
N GLY A 389 10.79 -29.18 -40.53
CA GLY A 389 10.79 -27.71 -40.50
C GLY A 389 10.99 -27.02 -39.16
N THR A 390 12.25 -26.74 -38.83
CA THR A 390 12.62 -25.59 -37.98
C THR A 390 12.14 -24.29 -38.64
N PRO A 391 11.28 -23.48 -38.00
CA PRO A 391 10.98 -22.14 -38.49
C PRO A 391 12.21 -21.26 -38.32
N ALA A 392 12.52 -20.54 -39.39
CA ALA A 392 13.64 -19.62 -39.51
C ALA A 392 13.67 -18.63 -38.33
N THR A 393 14.79 -18.62 -37.62
CA THR A 393 15.19 -17.57 -36.70
C THR A 393 15.34 -16.27 -37.50
N GLU A 394 14.36 -15.40 -37.34
CA GLU A 394 14.34 -14.04 -37.86
C GLU A 394 15.44 -13.21 -37.15
N PRO A 395 16.37 -12.60 -37.89
CA PRO A 395 17.42 -11.77 -37.28
C PRO A 395 16.82 -10.48 -36.73
N LEU A 396 16.94 -10.27 -35.42
CA LEU A 396 16.58 -9.03 -34.74
C LEU A 396 17.30 -7.84 -35.41
N PRO A 397 16.59 -6.73 -35.68
CA PRO A 397 17.22 -5.50 -36.12
C PRO A 397 18.09 -4.94 -35.00
N LEU A 398 19.35 -4.71 -35.36
CA LEU A 398 20.37 -3.99 -34.62
C LEU A 398 19.83 -2.57 -34.31
N VAL A 399 19.23 -2.36 -33.15
CA VAL A 399 18.86 -1.03 -32.67
C VAL A 399 20.14 -0.34 -32.23
N GLY A 400 20.44 0.76 -32.90
CA GLY A 400 21.67 1.51 -32.78
C GLY A 400 21.93 2.04 -31.37
N ASP A 401 23.21 2.05 -31.04
CA ASP A 401 23.81 2.88 -30.01
C ASP A 401 23.53 4.35 -30.33
N ASP A 402 22.45 4.90 -29.78
CA ASP A 402 22.25 6.34 -29.71
C ASP A 402 23.04 6.89 -28.50
N ASP A 403 24.05 7.68 -28.85
CA ASP A 403 24.82 8.60 -28.03
C ASP A 403 24.00 9.26 -26.91
N PHE A 404 24.14 8.77 -25.67
CA PHE A 404 23.79 9.56 -24.50
C PHE A 404 25.00 10.38 -24.05
N VAL A 405 25.08 11.57 -24.62
CA VAL A 405 25.97 12.67 -24.25
C VAL A 405 25.76 13.04 -22.78
N MET A 406 26.85 13.05 -22.00
CA MET A 406 26.93 13.73 -20.71
C MET A 406 26.71 15.24 -20.88
N ILE A 407 25.81 15.81 -20.09
CA ILE A 407 25.87 17.21 -19.64
C ILE A 407 25.85 17.22 -18.12
#